data_AF-A0AAW5HDP5-F1
#
_entry.id   AF-A0AAW5HDP5-F1
#
_cell.length_a   1.000
_cell.length_b   1.000
_cell.length_c   1.000
_cell.angle_alpha   90.00
_cell.angle_beta   90.00
_cell.angle_gamma   90.00
#
_symmetry.space_group_name_H-M   'P 1'
#
loop_
_entity.id
_entity.type
_entity.pdbx_description
1 polymer ?
#
loop_
_entity_poly.entity_id
_entity_poly.type
_entity_poly.pdbx_seq_one_letter_code
_entity_poly.pdbx_strand_id
1 'polypeptide(L)'
;MALVILGFLLAVLFAIPTYGISLLAFFALKFLIDHNGVAKLTAAAVNSYGSGNPVVLPHINNAAIRSFFQRYGTTEKKYERFESPFGFYIGYVKTLVQDEHVVLIGRQGGNLIVNSIETPVQFGDDFVSLVGKKQFIDEIVSGLQSR
;
A
#
# COMPACT_ATOMS: atom_id res chain seq x y z
N MET A 1 9.40 49.87 12.46
CA MET A 1 8.47 48.74 12.23
C MET A 1 8.19 48.49 10.74
N ALA A 2 7.76 49.49 9.96
CA ALA A 2 7.43 49.30 8.53
C ALA A 2 8.55 48.68 7.67
N LEU A 3 9.81 49.10 7.89
CA LEU A 3 10.96 48.61 7.13
C LEU A 3 11.29 47.13 7.40
N VAL A 4 11.02 46.66 8.63
CA VAL A 4 11.18 45.25 9.02
C VAL A 4 10.08 44.39 8.41
N ILE A 5 8.84 44.89 8.38
CA ILE A 5 7.71 44.22 7.75
C ILE A 5 7.94 44.07 6.24
N LEU A 6 8.43 45.13 5.58
CA LEU A 6 8.76 45.10 4.16
C LEU A 6 9.89 44.11 3.84
N GLY A 7 10.94 44.08 4.69
CA GLY A 7 12.02 43.11 4.57
C GLY A 7 11.56 41.66 4.75
N PHE A 8 10.65 41.42 5.70
CA PHE A 8 10.06 40.09 5.91
C PHE A 8 9.19 39.63 4.72
N LEU A 9 8.36 40.52 4.17
CA LEU A 9 7.54 40.23 3.00
C LEU A 9 8.39 39.91 1.77
N LEU A 10 9.47 40.66 1.54
CA LEU A 10 10.44 40.36 0.48
C LEU A 10 11.11 39.00 0.71
N ALA A 11 11.53 38.69 1.94
CA ALA A 11 12.14 37.40 2.26
C ALA A 11 11.19 36.22 2.00
N VAL A 12 9.91 36.32 2.38
CA VAL A 12 8.88 35.31 2.08
C VAL A 12 8.65 35.17 0.58
N LEU A 13 8.58 36.31 -0.14
CA LEU A 13 8.36 36.35 -1.58
C LEU A 13 9.53 35.75 -2.38
N PHE A 14 10.76 35.83 -1.85
CA PHE A 14 11.93 35.17 -2.43
C PHE A 14 12.13 33.71 -1.97
N ALA A 15 11.62 33.32 -0.79
CA ALA A 15 11.73 31.96 -0.27
C ALA A 15 10.80 30.97 -0.98
N ILE A 16 9.59 31.39 -1.37
CA ILE A 16 8.61 30.52 -2.05
C ILE A 16 9.09 30.08 -3.45
N PRO A 17 9.65 30.95 -4.32
CA PRO A 17 10.16 30.54 -5.62
C PRO A 17 11.41 29.64 -5.55
N THR A 18 12.30 29.89 -4.59
CA THR A 18 13.59 29.19 -4.50
C THR A 18 13.46 27.79 -3.88
N TYR A 19 12.68 27.66 -2.81
CA TYR A 19 12.52 26.38 -2.09
C TYR A 19 11.11 25.80 -2.20
N GLY A 20 10.07 26.64 -2.36
CA GLY A 20 8.69 26.18 -2.45
C GLY A 20 8.36 25.49 -3.78
N ILE A 21 8.82 26.02 -4.91
CA ILE A 21 8.55 25.42 -6.23
C ILE A 21 9.26 24.05 -6.37
N SER A 22 10.51 23.95 -5.92
CA SER A 22 11.26 22.69 -5.91
C SER A 22 10.61 21.63 -5.00
N LEU A 23 10.10 22.05 -3.85
CA LEU A 23 9.34 21.18 -2.94
C LEU A 23 8.00 20.73 -3.53
N LEU A 24 7.24 21.64 -4.17
CA LEU A 24 6.00 21.30 -4.87
C LEU A 24 6.25 20.33 -6.03
N ALA A 25 7.29 20.56 -6.82
CA ALA A 25 7.69 19.66 -7.90
C ALA A 25 8.08 18.28 -7.37
N PHE A 26 8.80 18.21 -6.25
CA PHE A 26 9.14 16.95 -5.58
C PHE A 26 7.89 16.20 -5.12
N PHE A 27 6.93 16.89 -4.48
CA PHE A 27 5.68 16.26 -4.05
C PHE A 27 4.82 15.79 -5.23
N ALA A 28 4.76 16.55 -6.32
CA ALA A 28 4.07 16.15 -7.54
C ALA A 28 4.71 14.90 -8.16
N LEU A 29 6.04 14.86 -8.27
CA LEU A 29 6.76 13.69 -8.78
C LEU A 29 6.56 12.47 -7.88
N LYS A 30 6.66 12.64 -6.56
CA LYS A 30 6.40 11.58 -5.58
C LYS A 30 4.97 11.04 -5.73
N PHE A 31 3.99 11.93 -5.86
CA PHE A 31 2.59 11.53 -6.05
C PHE A 31 2.40 10.71 -7.32
N LEU A 32 3.02 11.10 -8.44
CA LEU A 32 2.99 10.34 -9.69
C LEU A 32 3.65 8.95 -9.55
N ILE A 33 4.80 8.88 -8.89
CA ILE A 33 5.51 7.61 -8.63
C ILE A 33 4.65 6.69 -7.76
N ASP A 34 4.07 7.20 -6.68
CA ASP A 34 3.21 6.44 -5.79
C ASP A 34 1.95 5.95 -6.52
N HIS A 35 1.33 6.78 -7.35
CA HIS A 35 0.15 6.41 -8.15
C HIS A 35 0.45 5.30 -9.16
N ASN A 36 1.56 5.43 -9.89
CA ASN A 36 2.02 4.39 -10.81
C ASN A 36 2.35 3.08 -10.07
N GLY A 37 2.91 3.18 -8.86
CA GLY A 37 3.18 2.03 -8.01
C GLY A 37 1.89 1.31 -7.58
N VAL A 38 0.85 2.06 -7.19
CA VAL A 38 -0.46 1.50 -6.84
C VAL A 38 -1.10 0.80 -8.04
N ALA A 39 -1.04 1.39 -9.23
CA ALA A 39 -1.57 0.77 -10.45
C ALA A 39 -0.88 -0.57 -10.76
N LYS A 40 0.46 -0.63 -10.65
CA LYS A 40 1.24 -1.86 -10.83
C LYS A 40 0.90 -2.93 -9.79
N LEU A 41 0.76 -2.54 -8.52
CA LEU A 41 0.34 -3.45 -7.45
C LEU A 41 -1.06 -4.00 -7.68
N THR A 42 -1.98 -3.14 -8.15
CA THR A 42 -3.35 -3.55 -8.48
C THR A 42 -3.35 -4.59 -9.61
N ALA A 43 -2.61 -4.32 -10.69
CA ALA A 43 -2.47 -5.28 -11.79
C ALA A 43 -1.82 -6.59 -11.35
N ALA A 44 -0.79 -6.53 -10.50
CA ALA A 44 -0.14 -7.72 -9.97
C ALA A 44 -1.05 -8.54 -9.05
N ALA A 45 -1.87 -7.90 -8.21
CA ALA A 45 -2.86 -8.58 -7.39
C ALA A 45 -3.90 -9.30 -8.27
N VAL A 46 -4.49 -8.59 -9.24
CA VAL A 46 -5.47 -9.15 -10.18
C VAL A 46 -4.89 -10.33 -10.97
N ASN A 47 -3.66 -10.18 -11.49
CA ASN A 47 -2.97 -11.24 -12.22
C ASN A 47 -2.63 -12.43 -11.32
N SER A 48 -2.18 -12.18 -10.09
CA SER A 48 -1.86 -13.23 -9.14
C SER A 48 -3.10 -14.03 -8.76
N TYR A 49 -4.23 -13.35 -8.55
CA TYR A 49 -5.51 -13.98 -8.29
C TYR A 49 -5.97 -14.84 -9.47
N GLY A 50 -5.97 -14.28 -10.68
CA GLY A 50 -6.43 -15.02 -11.87
C GLY A 50 -5.52 -16.16 -12.30
N SER A 51 -4.23 -16.11 -11.99
CA SER A 51 -3.25 -17.15 -12.36
C SER A 51 -2.94 -18.14 -11.24
N GLY A 52 -3.37 -17.86 -10.00
CA GLY A 52 -2.98 -18.62 -8.80
C GLY A 52 -1.49 -18.56 -8.46
N ASN A 53 -0.69 -17.75 -9.16
CA ASN A 53 0.76 -17.67 -9.01
C ASN A 53 1.19 -16.31 -8.44
N PRO A 54 2.27 -16.26 -7.62
CA PRO A 54 2.82 -14.99 -7.16
C PRO A 54 3.40 -14.17 -8.32
N VAL A 55 3.16 -12.87 -8.31
CA VAL A 55 3.71 -11.92 -9.30
C VAL A 55 4.88 -11.16 -8.67
N VAL A 56 6.01 -11.15 -9.35
CA VAL A 56 7.22 -10.45 -8.91
C VAL A 56 7.29 -9.07 -9.55
N LEU A 57 7.40 -8.02 -8.73
CA LEU A 57 7.51 -6.64 -9.16
C LEU A 57 8.85 -6.02 -8.71
N PRO A 58 9.68 -5.52 -9.64
CA PRO A 58 10.88 -4.79 -9.29
C PRO A 58 10.58 -3.33 -8.89
N HIS A 59 11.38 -2.79 -7.98
CA HIS A 59 11.48 -1.34 -7.69
C HIS A 59 10.17 -0.61 -7.28
N ILE A 60 9.32 -1.24 -6.47
CA ILE A 60 8.15 -0.57 -5.88
C ILE A 60 8.46 -0.10 -4.45
N ASN A 61 8.05 1.12 -4.13
CA ASN A 61 8.24 1.73 -2.82
C ASN A 61 7.18 1.26 -1.81
N ASN A 62 7.54 1.22 -0.52
CA ASN A 62 6.63 0.91 0.58
C ASN A 62 5.47 1.92 0.68
N ALA A 63 5.67 3.17 0.25
CA ALA A 63 4.60 4.17 0.19
C ALA A 63 3.48 3.75 -0.79
N ALA A 64 3.82 3.15 -1.92
CA ALA A 64 2.84 2.63 -2.87
C ALA A 64 2.09 1.42 -2.30
N ILE A 65 2.76 0.54 -1.56
CA ILE A 65 2.12 -0.59 -0.84
C ILE A 65 1.07 -0.08 0.14
N ARG A 66 1.43 0.89 0.99
CA ARG A 66 0.49 1.49 1.94
C ARG A 66 -0.68 2.17 1.24
N SER A 67 -0.40 2.93 0.17
CA SER A 67 -1.43 3.63 -0.61
C SER A 67 -2.39 2.65 -1.30
N PHE A 68 -1.88 1.50 -1.73
CA PHE A 68 -2.68 0.41 -2.31
C PHE A 68 -3.68 -0.14 -1.29
N PHE A 69 -3.22 -0.52 -0.09
CA PHE A 69 -4.11 -1.01 0.96
C PHE A 69 -5.04 0.08 1.51
N GLN A 70 -4.62 1.34 1.54
CA GLN A 70 -5.52 2.44 1.91
C GLN A 70 -6.68 2.60 0.91
N ARG A 71 -6.41 2.39 -0.39
CA ARG A 71 -7.40 2.57 -1.45
C ARG A 71 -8.35 1.38 -1.58
N TYR A 72 -7.84 0.16 -1.45
CA TYR A 72 -8.61 -1.06 -1.74
C TYR A 72 -8.84 -1.96 -0.52
N GLY A 73 -8.23 -1.64 0.62
CA GLY A 73 -8.38 -2.39 1.86
C GLY A 73 -9.81 -2.29 2.39
N THR A 74 -10.42 -3.43 2.66
CA THR A 74 -11.83 -3.49 3.12
C THR A 74 -11.96 -3.43 4.63
N THR A 75 -10.96 -3.91 5.37
CA THR A 75 -10.96 -3.85 6.84
C THR A 75 -10.70 -2.44 7.37
N GLU A 76 -11.01 -2.21 8.64
CA GLU A 76 -10.74 -0.93 9.32
C GLU A 76 -9.23 -0.64 9.40
N LYS A 77 -8.43 -1.64 9.80
CA LYS A 77 -6.97 -1.56 9.86
C LYS A 77 -6.30 -1.47 8.47
N LYS A 78 -7.04 -1.80 7.41
CA LYS A 78 -6.62 -1.88 5.98
C LYS A 78 -5.58 -2.95 5.66
N TYR A 79 -4.53 -3.04 6.47
CA TYR A 79 -3.48 -4.03 6.32
C TYR A 79 -2.78 -4.31 7.65
N GLU A 80 -2.16 -5.47 7.73
CA GLU A 80 -1.26 -5.88 8.80
C GLU A 80 0.14 -5.98 8.25
N ARG A 81 1.12 -5.55 9.04
CA ARG A 81 2.54 -5.66 8.70
C ARG A 81 3.20 -6.58 9.70
N PHE A 82 3.89 -7.58 9.19
CA PHE A 82 4.67 -8.52 9.96
C PHE A 82 6.15 -8.33 9.62
N GLU A 83 7.01 -8.36 10.63
CA GLU A 83 8.45 -8.08 10.45
C GLU A 83 9.31 -9.34 10.33
N SER A 84 8.79 -10.53 10.66
CA SER A 84 9.57 -11.77 10.73
C SER A 84 8.89 -12.93 9.99
N PRO A 85 9.62 -13.75 9.19
CA PRO A 85 11.06 -13.68 8.88
C PRO A 85 11.42 -12.75 7.69
N PHE A 86 10.44 -12.40 6.85
CA PHE A 86 10.59 -11.42 5.77
C PHE A 86 9.52 -10.36 5.98
N GLY A 87 9.86 -9.07 5.91
CA GLY A 87 8.86 -8.02 6.09
C GLY A 87 7.75 -8.12 5.04
N PHE A 88 6.53 -8.47 5.45
CA PHE A 88 5.37 -8.59 4.57
C PHE A 88 4.16 -7.80 5.06
N TYR A 89 3.33 -7.43 4.10
CA TYR A 89 2.04 -6.76 4.29
C TYR A 89 0.95 -7.74 3.86
N ILE A 90 -0.11 -7.85 4.64
CA ILE A 90 -1.26 -8.68 4.31
C ILE A 90 -2.55 -7.92 4.60
N GLY A 91 -3.54 -8.06 3.73
CA GLY A 91 -4.84 -7.42 3.94
C GLY A 91 -5.89 -7.91 2.98
N TYR A 92 -7.16 -7.73 3.37
CA TYR A 92 -8.31 -7.97 2.51
C TYR A 92 -8.47 -6.81 1.55
N VAL A 93 -8.57 -7.14 0.26
CA VAL A 93 -8.63 -6.19 -0.85
C VAL A 93 -9.86 -6.50 -1.67
N LYS A 94 -10.63 -5.46 -2.00
CA LYS A 94 -11.72 -5.54 -2.98
C LYS A 94 -11.45 -4.57 -4.10
N THR A 95 -11.41 -5.07 -5.32
CA THR A 95 -11.25 -4.24 -6.52
C THR A 95 -12.58 -4.19 -7.28
N LEU A 96 -12.68 -3.34 -8.31
CA LEU A 96 -13.87 -3.29 -9.16
C LEU A 96 -14.04 -4.55 -10.03
N VAL A 97 -12.96 -5.30 -10.24
CA VAL A 97 -12.91 -6.44 -11.18
C VAL A 97 -13.03 -7.78 -10.45
N GLN A 98 -12.63 -7.83 -9.18
CA GLN A 98 -12.58 -9.07 -8.41
C GLN A 98 -13.21 -8.90 -7.03
N ASP A 99 -13.84 -9.98 -6.58
CA ASP A 99 -14.39 -10.10 -5.23
C ASP A 99 -13.30 -9.98 -4.16
N GLU A 100 -13.74 -9.83 -2.91
CA GLU A 100 -12.86 -9.65 -1.77
C GLU A 100 -11.91 -10.84 -1.62
N HIS A 101 -10.61 -10.56 -1.70
CA HIS A 101 -9.56 -11.56 -1.57
C HIS A 101 -8.43 -11.06 -0.68
N VAL A 102 -7.57 -11.96 -0.21
CA VAL A 102 -6.41 -11.60 0.61
C VAL A 102 -5.23 -11.34 -0.29
N VAL A 103 -4.61 -10.17 -0.15
CA VAL A 103 -3.37 -9.83 -0.86
C VAL A 103 -2.22 -9.82 0.13
N LEU A 104 -1.19 -10.63 -0.16
CA LEU A 104 0.08 -10.67 0.55
C LEU A 104 1.16 -10.03 -0.31
N ILE A 105 1.88 -9.07 0.27
CA ILE A 105 2.97 -8.34 -0.38
C ILE A 105 4.22 -8.47 0.49
N GLY A 106 5.17 -9.29 0.05
CA GLY A 106 6.45 -9.51 0.73
C GLY A 106 7.64 -8.99 -0.08
N ARG A 107 8.80 -8.78 0.56
CA ARG A 107 10.07 -8.55 -0.15
C ARG A 107 10.92 -9.81 -0.14
N GLN A 108 11.40 -10.22 -1.32
CA GLN A 108 12.38 -11.28 -1.47
C GLN A 108 13.43 -10.87 -2.50
N GLY A 109 14.71 -10.89 -2.12
CA GLY A 109 15.82 -10.58 -3.04
C GLY A 109 15.77 -9.18 -3.67
N GLY A 110 15.23 -8.19 -2.97
CA GLY A 110 15.08 -6.80 -3.47
C GLY A 110 13.82 -6.56 -4.33
N ASN A 111 13.15 -7.62 -4.77
CA ASN A 111 11.88 -7.55 -5.48
C ASN A 111 10.70 -7.64 -4.51
N LEU A 112 9.55 -7.09 -4.91
CA LEU A 112 8.27 -7.36 -4.25
C LEU A 112 7.63 -8.59 -4.85
N ILE A 113 7.08 -9.44 -3.99
CA ILE A 113 6.24 -10.56 -4.36
C ILE A 113 4.83 -10.21 -3.92
N VAL A 114 3.92 -10.17 -4.90
CA VAL A 114 2.50 -9.97 -4.68
C VAL A 114 1.82 -11.32 -4.91
N ASN A 115 1.19 -11.84 -3.86
CA ASN A 115 0.43 -13.07 -3.91
C ASN A 115 -1.02 -12.78 -3.50
N SER A 116 -1.98 -13.23 -4.29
CA SER A 116 -3.39 -13.09 -3.97
C SER A 116 -3.99 -14.46 -3.68
N ILE A 117 -4.68 -14.55 -2.55
CA ILE A 117 -5.25 -15.77 -2.01
C ILE A 117 -6.77 -15.59 -1.98
N GLU A 118 -7.48 -16.53 -2.59
CA GLU A 118 -8.94 -16.58 -2.56
C GLU A 118 -9.45 -16.71 -1.12
N THR A 119 -10.51 -16.00 -0.80
CA THR A 119 -11.19 -16.16 0.49
C THR A 119 -12.10 -17.38 0.42
N PRO A 120 -12.04 -18.30 1.40
CA PRO A 120 -12.88 -19.49 1.40
C PRO A 120 -14.37 -19.16 1.59
N VAL A 121 -14.68 -17.95 2.06
CA VAL A 121 -16.05 -17.48 2.31
C VAL A 121 -16.14 -15.98 2.00
N GLN A 122 -17.25 -15.54 1.39
CA GLN A 122 -17.57 -14.12 1.32
C GLN A 122 -17.98 -13.66 2.72
N PHE A 123 -17.10 -12.91 3.36
CA PHE A 123 -17.35 -12.37 4.69
C PHE A 123 -18.27 -11.14 4.59
N GLY A 124 -19.31 -11.11 5.44
CA GLY A 124 -20.17 -9.93 5.60
C GLY A 124 -19.53 -8.86 6.49
N ASP A 125 -20.33 -7.87 6.88
CA ASP A 125 -19.90 -6.78 7.76
C ASP A 125 -20.14 -7.10 9.26
N ASP A 126 -20.55 -8.33 9.59
CA ASP A 126 -20.88 -8.74 10.95
C ASP A 126 -19.64 -9.04 11.79
N PHE A 127 -19.77 -8.92 13.12
CA PHE A 127 -18.68 -9.22 14.06
C PHE A 127 -18.07 -10.63 13.86
N VAL A 128 -18.89 -11.63 13.57
CA VAL A 128 -18.45 -13.00 13.28
C VAL A 128 -17.55 -13.04 12.04
N SER A 129 -17.88 -12.24 11.03
CA SER A 129 -17.11 -12.13 9.80
C SER A 129 -15.76 -11.45 10.04
N LEU A 130 -15.69 -10.45 10.93
CA LEU A 130 -14.42 -9.83 11.34
C LEU A 130 -13.51 -10.80 12.10
N VAL A 131 -14.08 -11.62 12.98
CA VAL A 131 -13.32 -12.67 13.70
C VAL A 131 -12.79 -13.73 12.72
N GLY A 132 -13.63 -14.19 11.79
CA GLY A 132 -13.20 -15.13 10.74
C GLY A 132 -12.11 -14.56 9.84
N LYS A 133 -12.22 -13.28 9.46
CA LYS A 133 -11.18 -12.58 8.69
C LYS A 133 -9.84 -12.57 9.41
N LYS A 134 -9.85 -12.34 10.72
CA LYS A 134 -8.62 -12.34 11.53
C LYS A 134 -8.02 -13.74 11.64
N GLN A 135 -8.83 -14.75 11.95
CA GLN A 135 -8.38 -16.13 12.06
C GLN A 135 -7.73 -16.65 10.77
N PHE A 136 -8.30 -16.30 9.61
CA PHE A 136 -7.74 -16.69 8.32
C PHE A 136 -6.39 -16.03 8.03
N ILE A 137 -6.22 -14.75 8.38
CA ILE A 137 -4.89 -14.10 8.28
C ILE A 137 -3.90 -14.78 9.22
N ASP A 138 -4.29 -15.07 10.46
CA ASP A 138 -3.42 -15.73 11.43
C ASP A 138 -3.00 -17.14 10.95
N GLU A 139 -3.88 -17.88 10.29
CA GLU A 139 -3.58 -19.18 9.67
C GLU A 139 -2.56 -19.05 8.52
N ILE A 140 -2.75 -18.08 7.62
CA ILE A 140 -1.79 -17.80 6.54
C ILE A 140 -0.42 -17.43 7.12
N VAL A 141 -0.39 -16.56 8.13
CA VAL A 141 0.84 -16.11 8.80
C VAL A 141 1.54 -17.30 9.47
N SER A 142 0.80 -18.14 10.18
CA SER A 142 1.35 -19.34 10.83
C SER A 142 1.97 -20.30 9.80
N GLY A 143 1.29 -20.55 8.67
CA GLY A 143 1.82 -21.40 7.60
C GLY A 143 3.05 -20.84 6.90
N LEU A 144 3.24 -19.52 6.91
CA LEU A 144 4.44 -18.86 6.39
C LEU A 144 5.61 -18.87 7.37
N GLN A 145 5.34 -18.91 8.68
CA GLN A 145 6.36 -18.98 9.73
C GLN A 145 6.84 -20.41 10.03
N SER A 146 6.00 -21.42 9.73
CA SER A 146 6.33 -22.83 9.94
C SER A 146 7.19 -23.45 8.82
N ARG A 147 7.59 -22.67 7.82
CA ARG A 147 8.45 -23.07 6.70
C ARG A 147 9.80 -22.38 6.79
#